data_AF-A0A433DNU4-F1
#
_entry.id   AF-A0A433DNU4-F1
#
_cell.length_a   1.000
_cell.length_b   1.000
_cell.length_c   1.000
_cell.angle_alpha   90.00
_cell.angle_beta   90.00
_cell.angle_gamma   90.00
#
_symmetry.space_group_name_H-M   'P 1'
#
loop_
_entity.id
_entity.type
_entity.pdbx_description
1 polymer ?
#
loop_
_entity_poly.entity_id
_entity_poly.type
_entity_poly.pdbx_seq_one_letter_code
_entity_poly.pdbx_strand_id
1 'polypeptide(L)'
;MEQAEAAAIRLRDQNARALVEAERREQQAERIAADRKTAAARAAQDERDTAAAALEAARLRAEAARIEAAAIEHEDYARLSPRERNERRVARMLLEASGGEGVTLESVPLADIQEALGVGRTTASELRSAALTLLQTGYSPNS
;
A
#
# COMPACT_ATOMS: atom_id res chain seq x y z
N MET A 1 -46.18 -18.38 -73.20
CA MET A 1 -45.79 -17.10 -72.56
C MET A 1 -46.23 -17.05 -71.10
N GLU A 2 -47.46 -17.47 -70.77
CA GLU A 2 -48.01 -17.50 -69.40
C GLU A 2 -47.16 -18.25 -68.34
N GLN A 3 -46.54 -19.39 -68.69
CA GLN A 3 -45.67 -20.13 -67.75
C GLN A 3 -44.36 -19.38 -67.41
N ALA A 4 -43.85 -18.58 -68.35
CA ALA A 4 -42.62 -17.79 -68.14
C ALA A 4 -42.88 -16.59 -67.24
N GLU A 5 -44.05 -15.94 -67.37
CA GLU A 5 -44.49 -14.86 -66.51
C GLU A 5 -44.74 -15.34 -65.07
N ALA A 6 -45.41 -16.48 -64.91
CA ALA A 6 -45.62 -17.08 -63.59
C ALA A 6 -44.30 -17.46 -62.90
N ALA A 7 -43.30 -17.93 -63.64
CA ALA A 7 -41.97 -18.22 -63.11
C ALA A 7 -41.23 -16.93 -62.70
N ALA A 8 -41.32 -15.87 -63.49
CA ALA A 8 -40.70 -14.57 -63.18
C ALA A 8 -41.29 -13.95 -61.91
N ILE A 9 -42.61 -14.05 -61.71
CA ILE A 9 -43.29 -13.57 -60.50
C ILE A 9 -42.81 -14.35 -59.26
N ARG A 10 -42.75 -15.68 -59.35
CA ARG A 10 -42.26 -16.53 -58.24
C ARG A 10 -40.81 -16.22 -57.87
N LEU A 11 -39.95 -16.00 -58.87
CA LEU A 11 -38.55 -15.64 -58.63
C LEU A 11 -38.43 -14.27 -57.96
N ARG A 12 -39.24 -13.30 -58.37
CA ARG A 12 -39.29 -11.96 -57.75
C ARG A 12 -39.73 -12.05 -56.29
N ASP A 13 -40.75 -12.85 -55.99
CA ASP A 13 -41.25 -13.05 -54.62
C ASP A 13 -40.23 -13.78 -53.74
N GLN A 14 -39.54 -14.78 -54.28
CA GLN A 14 -38.46 -15.47 -53.57
C GLN A 14 -37.29 -14.52 -53.26
N ASN A 15 -36.87 -13.71 -54.24
CA ASN A 15 -35.84 -12.71 -54.04
C ASN A 15 -36.26 -11.65 -53.01
N ALA A 16 -37.51 -11.18 -53.05
CA ALA A 16 -38.03 -10.23 -52.08
C ALA A 16 -38.02 -10.80 -50.65
N ARG A 17 -38.42 -12.07 -50.47
CA ARG A 17 -38.36 -12.75 -49.16
C ARG A 17 -36.92 -12.94 -48.68
N ALA A 18 -36.02 -13.33 -49.57
CA ALA A 18 -34.61 -13.50 -49.25
C ALA A 18 -33.95 -12.19 -48.80
N LEU A 19 -34.29 -11.06 -49.43
CA LEU A 19 -33.80 -9.74 -49.03
C LEU A 19 -34.28 -9.36 -47.62
N VAL A 20 -35.57 -9.56 -47.32
CA VAL A 20 -36.13 -9.27 -45.98
C VAL A 20 -35.52 -10.16 -44.90
N GLU A 21 -35.28 -11.44 -45.21
CA GLU A 21 -34.60 -12.34 -44.27
C GLU A 21 -33.12 -11.98 -44.06
N ALA A 22 -32.42 -11.57 -45.11
CA ALA A 22 -31.05 -11.09 -45.03
C ALA A 22 -30.96 -9.83 -44.15
N GLU A 23 -31.85 -8.86 -44.35
CA GLU A 23 -31.92 -7.64 -43.55
C GLU A 23 -32.19 -7.94 -42.07
N ARG A 24 -33.12 -8.87 -41.78
CA ARG A 24 -33.39 -9.30 -40.39
C ARG A 24 -32.18 -9.96 -39.74
N ARG A 25 -31.44 -10.78 -40.48
CA ARG A 25 -30.23 -11.44 -39.97
C ARG A 25 -29.13 -10.42 -39.69
N GLU A 26 -28.98 -9.43 -40.56
CA GLU A 26 -28.02 -8.33 -40.38
C GLU A 26 -28.37 -7.50 -39.13
N GLN A 27 -29.61 -7.05 -39.00
CA GLN A 27 -30.08 -6.33 -37.80
C GLN A 27 -29.90 -7.15 -36.51
N GLN A 28 -30.13 -8.46 -36.55
CA GLN A 28 -29.90 -9.32 -35.40
C GLN A 28 -28.40 -9.46 -35.08
N ALA A 29 -27.55 -9.60 -36.09
CA ALA A 29 -26.10 -9.66 -35.91
C ALA A 29 -25.54 -8.35 -35.32
N GLU A 30 -26.04 -7.19 -35.79
CA GLU A 30 -25.69 -5.88 -35.25
C GLU A 30 -26.07 -5.75 -33.77
N ARG A 31 -27.29 -6.17 -33.40
CA ARG A 31 -27.73 -6.16 -31.99
C ARG A 31 -26.84 -7.04 -31.12
N ILE A 32 -26.55 -8.26 -31.56
CA ILE A 32 -25.66 -9.18 -30.83
C ILE A 32 -24.26 -8.59 -30.68
N ALA A 33 -23.73 -7.94 -31.73
CA ALA A 33 -22.43 -7.29 -31.67
C ALA A 33 -22.41 -6.10 -30.70
N ALA A 34 -23.46 -5.28 -30.69
CA ALA A 34 -23.62 -4.16 -29.76
C ALA A 34 -23.74 -4.63 -28.30
N ASP A 35 -24.54 -5.68 -28.05
CA ASP A 35 -24.72 -6.27 -26.72
C ASP A 35 -23.40 -6.84 -26.20
N ARG A 36 -22.66 -7.57 -27.05
CA ARG A 36 -21.34 -8.11 -26.70
C ARG A 36 -20.34 -7.01 -26.37
N LYS A 37 -20.30 -5.93 -27.16
CA LYS A 37 -19.44 -4.79 -26.90
C LYS A 37 -19.77 -4.13 -25.56
N THR A 38 -21.06 -3.98 -25.25
CA THR A 38 -21.53 -3.40 -23.99
C THR A 38 -21.19 -4.29 -22.79
N ALA A 39 -21.40 -5.61 -22.92
CA ALA A 39 -21.05 -6.57 -21.88
C ALA A 39 -19.54 -6.61 -21.61
N ALA A 40 -18.71 -6.59 -22.66
CA ALA A 40 -17.25 -6.55 -22.53
C ALA A 40 -16.78 -5.25 -21.86
N ALA A 41 -17.37 -4.10 -22.21
CA ALA A 41 -17.05 -2.82 -21.57
C ALA A 41 -17.41 -2.81 -20.08
N ARG A 42 -18.57 -3.39 -19.71
CA ARG A 42 -18.98 -3.53 -18.30
C ARG A 42 -18.03 -4.45 -17.53
N ALA A 43 -17.73 -5.63 -18.06
CA ALA A 43 -16.79 -6.55 -17.43
C ALA A 43 -15.41 -5.92 -17.20
N ALA A 44 -14.89 -5.19 -18.20
CA ALA A 44 -13.62 -4.49 -18.06
C ALA A 44 -13.66 -3.36 -17.01
N GLN A 45 -14.82 -2.71 -16.84
CA GLN A 45 -15.00 -1.70 -15.80
C GLN A 45 -15.08 -2.33 -14.41
N ASP A 46 -15.87 -3.40 -14.27
CA ASP A 46 -16.01 -4.14 -13.01
C ASP A 46 -14.67 -4.71 -12.53
N GLU A 47 -13.84 -5.21 -13.45
CA GLU A 47 -12.47 -5.67 -13.16
C GLU A 47 -11.59 -4.54 -12.63
N ARG A 48 -11.64 -3.36 -13.26
CA ARG A 48 -10.87 -2.17 -12.81
C ARG A 48 -11.31 -1.71 -11.43
N ASP A 49 -12.61 -1.65 -11.20
CA ASP A 49 -13.18 -1.20 -9.93
C ASP A 49 -12.85 -2.20 -8.81
N THR A 50 -12.89 -3.50 -9.11
CA THR A 50 -12.45 -4.55 -8.18
C THR A 50 -10.95 -4.43 -7.85
N ALA A 51 -10.10 -4.20 -8.85
CA ALA A 51 -8.67 -4.02 -8.64
C ALA A 51 -8.37 -2.76 -7.82
N ALA A 52 -9.07 -1.66 -8.07
CA ALA A 52 -8.95 -0.42 -7.32
C ALA A 52 -9.38 -0.61 -5.86
N ALA A 53 -10.51 -1.28 -5.61
CA ALA A 53 -10.97 -1.58 -4.27
C ALA A 53 -9.99 -2.49 -3.49
N ALA A 54 -9.40 -3.49 -4.16
CA ALA A 54 -8.39 -4.35 -3.57
C ALA A 54 -7.13 -3.57 -3.17
N LEU A 55 -6.68 -2.66 -4.03
CA LEU A 55 -5.53 -1.79 -3.76
C LEU A 55 -5.79 -0.86 -2.57
N GLU A 56 -6.95 -0.21 -2.53
CA GLU A 56 -7.33 0.65 -1.39
C GLU A 56 -7.43 -0.13 -0.09
N ALA A 57 -8.03 -1.33 -0.11
CA ALA A 57 -8.08 -2.18 1.06
C ALA A 57 -6.68 -2.59 1.55
N ALA A 58 -5.74 -2.86 0.64
CA ALA A 58 -4.34 -3.14 1.01
C ALA A 58 -3.65 -1.92 1.63
N ARG A 59 -3.87 -0.71 1.07
CA ARG A 59 -3.35 0.55 1.62
C ARG A 59 -3.87 0.81 3.03
N LEU A 60 -5.17 0.66 3.24
CA LEU A 60 -5.79 0.86 4.55
C LEU A 60 -5.26 -0.12 5.60
N ARG A 61 -5.05 -1.39 5.24
CA ARG A 61 -4.43 -2.37 6.15
C ARG A 61 -2.98 -2.02 6.49
N ALA A 62 -2.20 -1.58 5.49
CA ALA A 62 -0.82 -1.17 5.73
C ALA A 62 -0.75 0.06 6.64
N GLU A 63 -1.66 1.02 6.46
CA GLU A 63 -1.72 2.22 7.31
C GLU A 63 -2.18 1.88 8.73
N ALA A 64 -3.18 1.02 8.89
CA ALA A 64 -3.61 0.53 10.19
C ALA A 64 -2.46 -0.15 10.95
N ALA A 65 -1.71 -1.02 10.27
CA ALA A 65 -0.55 -1.70 10.87
C ALA A 65 0.55 -0.70 11.32
N ARG A 66 0.78 0.39 10.57
CA ARG A 66 1.72 1.45 10.97
C ARG A 66 1.24 2.20 12.20
N ILE A 67 -0.05 2.55 12.24
CA ILE A 67 -0.65 3.24 13.39
C ILE A 67 -0.57 2.36 14.63
N GLU A 68 -0.89 1.07 14.51
CA GLU A 68 -0.79 0.10 15.61
C GLU A 68 0.66 -0.05 16.10
N ALA A 69 1.63 -0.18 15.20
CA ALA A 69 3.04 -0.23 15.56
C ALA A 69 3.49 1.03 16.31
N ALA A 70 3.15 2.21 15.81
CA ALA A 70 3.45 3.47 16.47
C ALA A 70 2.77 3.59 17.85
N ALA A 71 1.53 3.11 17.99
CA ALA A 71 0.82 3.10 19.26
C ALA A 71 1.52 2.19 20.28
N ILE A 72 1.97 1.00 19.85
CA ILE A 72 2.73 0.07 20.70
C ILE A 72 4.05 0.71 21.14
N GLU A 73 4.80 1.32 20.22
CA GLU A 73 6.04 2.03 20.54
C GLU A 73 5.82 3.16 21.56
N HIS A 74 4.74 3.92 21.40
CA HIS A 74 4.36 4.97 22.33
C HIS A 74 3.97 4.41 23.71
N GLU A 75 3.20 3.32 23.76
CA GLU A 75 2.87 2.63 25.01
C GLU A 75 4.11 2.08 25.70
N ASP A 76 5.01 1.44 24.97
CA ASP A 76 6.25 0.91 25.51
C ASP A 76 7.12 2.04 26.05
N TYR A 77 7.22 3.17 25.35
CA TYR A 77 7.88 4.37 25.85
C TYR A 77 7.20 4.95 27.11
N ALA A 78 5.87 4.90 27.18
CA ALA A 78 5.11 5.32 28.35
C ALA A 78 5.34 4.39 29.56
N ARG A 79 5.61 3.10 29.33
CA ARG A 79 5.95 2.12 30.37
C ARG A 79 7.38 2.25 30.90
N LEU A 80 8.30 2.83 30.13
CA LEU A 80 9.67 3.07 30.60
C LEU A 80 9.70 3.96 31.84
N SER A 81 10.48 3.56 32.84
CA SER A 81 10.83 4.39 33.97
C SER A 81 11.62 5.64 33.54
N PRO A 82 11.66 6.70 34.36
CA PRO A 82 12.47 7.88 34.08
C PRO A 82 13.96 7.55 33.82
N ARG A 83 14.49 6.54 34.51
CA ARG A 83 15.87 6.08 34.31
C ARG A 83 16.06 5.46 32.93
N GLU A 84 15.21 4.52 32.52
CA GLU A 84 15.33 3.86 31.22
C GLU A 84 15.15 4.84 30.05
N ARG A 85 14.28 5.85 30.19
CA ARG A 85 14.16 6.93 29.20
C ARG A 85 15.46 7.73 29.07
N ASN A 86 16.12 8.01 30.19
CA ASN A 86 17.41 8.70 30.20
C ASN A 86 18.51 7.84 29.58
N GLU A 87 18.57 6.54 29.87
CA GLU A 87 19.52 5.61 29.25
C GLU A 87 19.36 5.59 27.72
N ARG A 88 18.12 5.52 27.21
CA ARG A 88 17.84 5.60 25.76
C ARG A 88 18.19 6.97 25.16
N ARG A 89 18.02 8.06 25.92
CA ARG A 89 18.42 9.41 25.49
C ARG A 89 19.94 9.53 25.36
N VAL A 90 20.68 8.98 26.32
CA VAL A 90 22.16 8.92 26.24
C VAL A 90 22.62 7.99 25.11
N ALA A 91 21.92 6.87 24.87
CA ALA A 91 22.23 5.99 23.74
C ALA A 91 22.09 6.70 22.39
N ARG A 92 21.07 7.55 22.22
CA ARG A 92 20.95 8.44 21.05
C ARG A 92 22.11 9.42 20.94
N MET A 93 22.50 10.07 22.04
CA MET A 93 23.65 10.99 22.05
C MET A 93 24.94 10.28 21.63
N LEU A 94 25.18 9.06 22.11
CA LEU A 94 26.35 8.26 21.76
C LEU A 94 26.38 7.88 20.27
N LEU A 95 25.24 7.46 19.71
CA LEU A 95 25.14 7.15 18.28
C LEU A 95 25.33 8.37 17.39
N GLU A 96 24.72 9.50 17.75
CA GLU A 96 24.83 10.75 17.01
C GLU A 96 26.28 11.27 17.00
N ALA A 97 26.94 11.26 18.16
CA ALA A 97 28.32 11.72 18.28
C ALA A 97 29.36 10.81 17.59
N SER A 98 29.06 9.52 17.45
CA SER A 98 29.92 8.55 16.75
C SER A 98 29.65 8.46 15.24
N GLY A 99 28.59 9.09 14.74
CA GLY A 99 28.18 8.94 13.33
C GLY A 99 27.63 7.55 12.99
N GLY A 100 27.23 6.77 14.01
CA GLY A 100 26.63 5.44 13.84
C GLY A 100 27.60 4.26 13.75
N GLU A 101 28.91 4.49 13.71
CA GLU A 101 29.92 3.42 13.68
C GLU A 101 30.89 3.53 14.88
N GLY A 102 31.30 2.39 15.44
CA GLY A 102 32.34 2.36 16.46
C GLY A 102 32.00 3.10 17.75
N VAL A 103 30.74 3.02 18.21
CA VAL A 103 30.28 3.72 19.42
C VAL A 103 31.12 3.33 20.65
N THR A 104 31.68 4.33 21.33
CA THR A 104 32.42 4.14 22.58
C THR A 104 31.86 5.03 23.67
N LEU A 105 32.19 4.74 24.95
CA LEU A 105 31.78 5.59 26.07
C LEU A 105 32.28 7.03 25.92
N GLU A 106 33.43 7.24 25.29
CA GLU A 106 34.04 8.56 25.19
C GLU A 106 33.57 9.36 23.98
N SER A 107 32.67 8.79 23.17
CA SER A 107 31.98 9.52 22.11
C SER A 107 31.17 10.71 22.66
N VAL A 108 30.73 10.65 23.93
CA VAL A 108 30.01 11.74 24.60
C VAL A 108 30.66 12.04 25.97
N PRO A 109 31.14 13.27 26.19
CA PRO A 109 31.62 13.72 27.50
C PRO A 109 30.57 13.63 28.61
N LEU A 110 31.01 13.33 29.84
CA LEU A 110 30.11 13.31 31.01
C LEU A 110 29.48 14.67 31.30
N ALA A 111 30.16 15.77 30.95
CA ALA A 111 29.62 17.13 31.14
C ALA A 111 28.35 17.33 30.33
N ASP A 112 28.37 16.93 29.05
CA ASP A 112 27.26 17.06 28.12
C ASP A 112 26.03 16.25 28.57
N ILE A 113 26.25 15.07 29.15
CA ILE A 113 25.17 14.25 29.72
C ILE A 113 24.57 14.90 30.98
N GLN A 114 25.41 15.46 31.85
CA GLN A 114 24.95 16.17 33.05
C GLN A 114 24.12 17.40 32.68
N GLU A 115 24.58 18.18 31.70
CA GLU A 115 23.86 19.34 31.19
C GLU A 115 22.54 18.96 30.53
N ALA A 116 22.54 17.95 29.64
CA ALA A 116 21.36 17.54 28.90
C ALA A 116 20.25 16.92 29.78
N LEU A 117 20.62 16.28 30.89
CA LEU A 117 19.68 15.54 31.75
C LEU A 117 19.50 16.15 33.14
N GLY A 118 20.30 17.16 33.52
CA GLY A 118 20.26 17.75 34.86
C GLY A 118 20.66 16.78 35.98
N VAL A 119 21.52 15.81 35.69
CA VAL A 119 21.95 14.76 36.65
C VAL A 119 23.37 14.99 37.15
N GLY A 120 23.72 14.38 38.29
CA GLY A 120 25.09 14.43 38.81
C GLY A 120 26.07 13.55 38.03
N ARG A 121 27.38 13.82 38.16
CA ARG A 121 28.47 13.11 37.45
C ARG A 121 28.41 11.59 37.58
N THR A 122 28.14 11.07 38.77
CA THR A 122 28.04 9.61 39.02
C THR A 122 26.91 9.01 38.20
N THR A 123 25.72 9.62 38.26
CA THR A 123 24.55 9.19 37.49
C THR A 123 24.79 9.31 35.98
N ALA A 124 25.41 10.38 35.51
CA ALA A 124 25.78 10.52 34.11
C ALA A 124 26.72 9.40 33.64
N SER A 125 27.69 9.01 34.46
CA SER A 125 28.60 7.89 34.16
C SER A 125 27.87 6.56 34.09
N GLU A 126 26.95 6.29 35.04
CA GLU A 126 26.15 5.07 35.02
C GLU A 126 25.25 4.99 33.79
N LEU A 127 24.55 6.09 33.47
CA LEU A 127 23.67 6.19 32.31
C LEU A 127 24.44 5.98 31.00
N ARG A 128 25.67 6.50 30.90
CA ARG A 128 26.55 6.32 29.74
C ARG A 128 26.96 4.86 29.55
N SER A 129 27.32 4.18 30.62
CA SER A 129 27.64 2.74 30.59
C SER A 129 26.42 1.90 30.22
N ALA A 130 25.26 2.16 30.83
CA ALA A 130 24.02 1.46 30.53
C ALA A 130 23.57 1.70 29.08
N ALA A 131 23.71 2.93 28.58
CA ALA A 131 23.42 3.29 27.20
C ALA A 131 24.29 2.55 26.19
N LEU A 132 25.60 2.42 26.44
CA LEU A 132 26.47 1.63 25.57
C LEU A 132 26.06 0.15 25.56
N THR A 133 25.76 -0.42 26.74
CA THR A 133 25.24 -1.79 26.83
C THR A 133 23.96 -1.95 26.03
N LEU A 134 23.01 -1.00 26.12
CA LEU A 134 21.78 -1.02 25.32
C LEU A 134 22.10 -1.14 23.83
N LEU A 135 22.99 -0.29 23.32
CA LEU A 135 23.41 -0.32 21.91
C LEU A 135 24.06 -1.65 21.53
N GLN A 136 24.92 -2.21 22.40
CA GLN A 136 25.57 -3.50 22.18
C GLN A 136 24.59 -4.68 22.20
N THR A 137 23.50 -4.59 22.97
CA THR A 137 22.43 -5.60 23.04
C THR A 137 21.42 -5.49 21.90
N GLY A 138 21.60 -4.55 20.97
CA GLY A 138 20.78 -4.42 19.77
C GLY A 138 19.69 -3.34 19.84
N TYR A 139 19.70 -2.47 20.85
CA TYR A 139 18.83 -1.29 20.84
C TYR A 139 19.23 -0.36 19.68
N SER A 140 18.32 -0.13 18.74
CA SER A 140 18.45 0.86 17.68
C SER A 140 17.39 1.95 17.88
N PRO A 141 17.77 3.20 18.14
CA PRO A 141 16.80 4.29 18.34
C PRO A 141 16.01 4.70 17.09
N ASN A 142 16.43 4.24 15.90
CA ASN A 142 15.88 4.62 14.60
C ASN A 142 15.24 3.44 13.83
N SER A 143 15.15 2.26 14.44
CA SER A 143 14.50 1.07 13.87
C SER A 143 13.04 0.98 14.26
#